data_AF-A0AAE1URG3-F1
#
_entry.id   AF-A0AAE1URG3-F1
#
_cell.length_a   1.000
_cell.length_b   1.000
_cell.length_c   1.000
_cell.angle_alpha   90.00
_cell.angle_beta   90.00
_cell.angle_gamma   90.00
#
_symmetry.space_group_name_H-M   'P 1'
#
loop_
_entity.id
_entity.type
_entity.pdbx_description
1 polymer ?
#
loop_
_entity_poly.entity_id
_entity_poly.type
_entity_poly.pdbx_seq_one_letter_code
_entity_poly.pdbx_strand_id
1 'polypeptide(L)'
;MWRDPGAPTDSFCQVRPECTDVPKTRFRIKAEKTLSARKWRAAFTSEGYLDIRKTLSRIHRGGIHPSIRGEVWEFLLICYDPKSTFEEREHIRQLRSLELALSRLHVAHAGEITSSPQHALRLLALGAVLLRHHPPKCLTAALSVYVLQLLATLLEMLLCLVALIVVRHHAQLILVAS
;
A
#
# COMPACT_ATOMS: atom_id res chain seq x y z
N MET A 1 22.49 -34.28 -18.28
CA MET A 1 21.53 -33.52 -17.45
C MET A 1 21.02 -32.33 -18.24
N TRP A 2 19.79 -32.37 -18.75
CA TRP A 2 19.19 -31.23 -19.45
C TRP A 2 18.87 -30.14 -18.41
N ARG A 3 19.44 -28.94 -18.55
CA ARG A 3 19.05 -27.80 -17.71
C ARG A 3 17.68 -27.31 -18.18
N ASP A 4 16.68 -27.40 -17.31
CA ASP A 4 15.38 -26.76 -17.52
C ASP A 4 15.58 -25.23 -17.71
N PRO A 5 15.28 -24.68 -18.91
CA PRO A 5 15.40 -23.24 -19.16
C PRO A 5 14.40 -22.41 -18.36
N GLY A 6 13.40 -23.06 -17.73
CA GLY A 6 12.34 -22.44 -16.96
C GLY A 6 11.30 -21.72 -17.83
N ALA A 7 10.12 -21.50 -17.27
CA ALA A 7 9.06 -20.73 -17.92
C ALA A 7 9.25 -19.22 -17.71
N PRO A 8 8.98 -18.35 -18.71
CA PRO A 8 8.91 -16.92 -18.49
C PRO A 8 7.75 -16.58 -17.53
N THR A 9 7.94 -15.57 -16.67
CA THR A 9 6.91 -15.16 -15.69
C THR A 9 5.76 -14.40 -16.34
N ASP A 10 6.04 -13.81 -17.49
CA ASP A 10 5.21 -12.97 -18.33
C ASP A 10 3.92 -13.71 -18.73
N SER A 11 3.98 -15.04 -18.85
CA SER A 11 2.81 -15.88 -19.15
C SER A 11 1.75 -15.89 -18.05
N PHE A 12 2.08 -15.45 -16.83
CA PHE A 12 1.16 -15.39 -15.69
C PHE A 12 0.48 -14.03 -15.54
N CYS A 13 0.93 -13.00 -16.25
CA CYS A 13 0.38 -11.66 -16.16
C CYS A 13 -0.30 -11.30 -17.47
N GLN A 14 -1.60 -11.00 -17.41
CA GLN A 14 -2.30 -10.51 -18.59
C GLN A 14 -1.89 -9.05 -18.85
N VAL A 15 -1.21 -8.85 -19.98
CA VAL A 15 -0.89 -7.50 -20.45
C VAL A 15 -2.16 -6.90 -21.02
N ARG A 16 -2.43 -5.65 -20.64
CA ARG A 16 -3.54 -4.88 -21.22
C ARG A 16 -3.30 -4.68 -22.71
N PRO A 17 -4.32 -4.82 -23.57
CA PRO A 17 -4.14 -4.77 -25.01
C PRO A 17 -3.58 -3.42 -25.51
N GLU A 18 -3.75 -2.34 -24.74
CA GLU A 18 -3.20 -1.02 -25.05
C GLU A 18 -1.69 -0.92 -24.77
N CYS A 19 -1.08 -1.90 -24.09
CA CYS A 19 0.33 -1.92 -23.76
C CYS A 19 1.11 -2.83 -24.71
N THR A 20 1.54 -2.31 -25.86
CA THR A 20 2.32 -3.06 -26.86
C THR A 20 3.80 -3.15 -26.54
N ASP A 21 4.35 -2.20 -25.79
CA ASP A 21 5.80 -2.07 -25.56
C ASP A 21 6.26 -2.69 -24.23
N VAL A 22 5.64 -3.81 -23.81
CA VAL A 22 6.00 -4.46 -22.54
C VAL A 22 7.33 -5.19 -22.68
N PRO A 23 8.37 -4.82 -21.91
CA PRO A 23 9.65 -5.52 -21.95
C PRO A 23 9.50 -6.97 -21.50
N LYS A 24 10.12 -7.89 -22.24
CA LYS A 24 10.14 -9.31 -21.87
C LYS A 24 10.93 -9.52 -20.59
N THR A 25 10.38 -10.26 -19.63
CA THR A 25 11.05 -10.45 -18.35
C THR A 25 12.24 -11.39 -18.50
N ARG A 26 13.33 -11.07 -17.80
CA ARG A 26 14.52 -11.92 -17.70
C ARG A 26 14.36 -13.01 -16.64
N PHE A 27 13.34 -12.90 -15.78
CA PHE A 27 13.11 -13.84 -14.70
C PHE A 27 12.45 -15.12 -15.23
N ARG A 28 13.08 -16.26 -14.94
CA ARG A 28 12.65 -17.59 -15.40
C ARG A 28 12.26 -18.43 -14.19
N ILE A 29 11.02 -18.90 -14.18
CA ILE A 29 10.48 -19.81 -13.18
C ILE A 29 11.10 -21.18 -13.41
N LYS A 30 11.85 -21.67 -12.43
CA LYS A 30 12.53 -22.98 -12.47
C LYS A 30 11.98 -23.85 -11.37
N ALA A 31 11.49 -25.06 -11.70
CA ALA A 31 10.81 -25.94 -10.76
C ALA A 31 11.64 -26.24 -9.49
N GLU A 32 12.97 -26.40 -9.64
CA GLU A 32 13.87 -26.68 -8.53
C GLU A 32 14.21 -25.44 -7.69
N LYS A 33 14.41 -24.29 -8.33
CA LYS A 33 14.96 -23.10 -7.68
C LYS A 33 13.87 -22.17 -7.13
N THR A 34 12.87 -21.86 -7.95
CA THR A 34 11.78 -20.95 -7.59
C THR A 34 10.95 -21.52 -6.44
N LEU A 35 10.56 -20.65 -5.50
CA LEU A 35 9.68 -21.02 -4.41
C LEU A 35 8.29 -21.34 -4.99
N SER A 36 7.96 -22.62 -5.08
CA SER A 36 6.66 -23.10 -5.56
C SER A 36 5.64 -23.18 -4.43
N ALA A 37 4.35 -23.27 -4.77
CA ALA A 37 3.27 -23.43 -3.79
C ALA A 37 3.48 -24.61 -2.84
N ARG A 38 3.96 -25.74 -3.37
CA ARG A 38 4.29 -26.92 -2.55
C ARG A 38 5.40 -26.63 -1.54
N LYS A 39 6.48 -25.97 -1.98
CA LYS A 39 7.61 -25.62 -1.11
C LYS A 39 7.23 -24.57 -0.07
N TRP A 40 6.35 -23.64 -0.44
CA TRP A 40 5.80 -22.64 0.47
C TRP A 40 4.98 -23.27 1.59
N ARG A 41 4.03 -24.15 1.27
CA ARG A 41 3.24 -24.87 2.29
C ARG A 41 4.13 -25.71 3.22
N ALA A 42 5.18 -26.33 2.66
CA ALA A 42 6.14 -27.10 3.44
C ALA A 42 7.14 -26.25 4.27
N ALA A 43 7.14 -24.92 4.12
CA ALA A 43 7.99 -24.03 4.90
C ALA A 43 7.41 -23.73 6.30
N PHE A 44 6.15 -24.08 6.52
CA PHE A 44 5.47 -23.92 7.80
C PHE A 44 5.64 -25.16 8.68
N THR A 45 5.68 -24.95 10.00
CA THR A 45 5.55 -26.01 10.99
C THR A 45 4.11 -26.53 11.04
N SER A 46 3.88 -27.65 11.73
CA SER A 46 2.53 -28.14 12.08
C SER A 46 1.68 -27.04 12.73
N GLU A 47 2.33 -26.21 13.54
CA GLU A 47 1.69 -25.15 14.33
C GLU A 47 1.48 -23.86 13.51
N GLY A 48 1.91 -23.86 12.25
CA GLY A 48 1.71 -22.75 11.31
C GLY A 48 2.77 -21.65 11.37
N TYR A 49 3.91 -21.89 12.02
CA TYR A 49 5.03 -20.95 12.09
C TYR A 49 5.91 -21.06 10.85
N LEU A 50 6.37 -19.93 10.35
CA LEU A 50 7.22 -19.83 9.17
C LEU A 50 8.69 -19.70 9.57
N ASP A 51 9.56 -20.58 9.04
CA ASP A 51 11.00 -20.35 9.06
C ASP A 51 11.37 -19.27 8.03
N ILE A 52 11.22 -18.01 8.45
CA ILE A 52 11.42 -16.84 7.59
C ILE A 52 12.84 -16.75 7.05
N ARG A 53 13.86 -17.17 7.83
CA ARG A 53 15.27 -17.11 7.42
C ARG A 53 15.55 -18.06 6.27
N LYS A 54 15.10 -19.31 6.37
CA LYS A 54 15.24 -20.29 5.28
C LYS A 54 14.42 -19.88 4.05
N THR A 55 13.21 -19.36 4.28
CA THR A 55 12.33 -18.89 3.21
C THR A 55 12.96 -17.73 2.44
N LEU A 56 13.44 -16.69 3.13
CA LEU A 56 14.13 -15.56 2.53
C LEU A 56 15.37 -15.99 1.74
N SER A 57 16.17 -16.91 2.29
CA SER A 57 17.35 -17.44 1.59
C SER A 57 16.98 -18.10 0.26
N ARG A 58 15.82 -18.75 0.19
CA ARG A 58 15.32 -19.36 -1.04
C ARG A 58 14.77 -18.33 -2.02
N ILE A 59 14.01 -17.35 -1.52
CA ILE A 59 13.46 -16.24 -2.31
C ILE A 59 14.59 -15.46 -2.98
N HIS A 60 15.63 -15.08 -2.23
CA HIS A 60 16.78 -14.38 -2.79
C HIS A 60 17.48 -15.14 -3.93
N ARG A 61 17.54 -16.47 -3.85
CA ARG A 61 18.26 -17.29 -4.85
C ARG A 61 17.42 -17.67 -6.07
N GLY A 62 16.09 -17.78 -5.91
CA GLY A 62 15.22 -18.40 -6.91
C GLY A 62 13.95 -17.63 -7.25
N GLY A 63 13.65 -16.55 -6.52
CA GLY A 63 12.41 -15.80 -6.63
C GLY A 63 11.17 -16.56 -6.14
N ILE A 64 10.02 -15.92 -6.29
CA ILE A 64 8.70 -16.40 -5.85
C ILE A 64 7.87 -16.77 -7.07
N HIS A 65 7.21 -17.94 -7.04
CA HIS A 65 6.29 -18.32 -8.08
C HIS A 65 5.07 -17.39 -8.11
N PRO A 66 4.61 -16.90 -9.29
CA PRO A 66 3.53 -15.90 -9.36
C PRO A 66 2.25 -16.31 -8.64
N SER A 67 1.88 -17.60 -8.70
CA SER A 67 0.66 -18.12 -8.07
C SER A 67 0.60 -17.98 -6.55
N ILE A 68 1.72 -17.77 -5.86
CA ILE A 68 1.77 -17.61 -4.39
C ILE A 68 2.33 -16.25 -3.97
N ARG A 69 2.53 -15.33 -4.92
CA ARG A 69 3.17 -14.04 -4.64
C ARG A 69 2.39 -13.26 -3.59
N GLY A 70 1.07 -13.25 -3.67
CA GLY A 70 0.19 -12.59 -2.70
C GLY A 70 0.44 -13.07 -1.28
N GLU A 71 0.33 -14.38 -1.04
CA GLU A 71 0.54 -14.99 0.29
C GLU A 71 1.95 -14.70 0.85
N VAL A 72 3.00 -14.84 0.03
CA VAL A 72 4.37 -14.63 0.47
C VAL A 72 4.63 -13.16 0.80
N TRP A 73 4.05 -12.24 0.03
CA TRP A 73 4.23 -10.80 0.25
C TRP A 73 3.64 -10.32 1.57
N GLU A 74 2.56 -10.95 2.07
CA GLU A 74 2.02 -10.63 3.39
C GLU A 74 3.08 -10.81 4.50
N PHE A 75 3.96 -11.82 4.40
CA PHE A 75 5.07 -12.00 5.34
C PHE A 75 6.24 -11.04 5.09
N LEU A 76 6.58 -10.78 3.82
CA LEU A 76 7.71 -9.89 3.48
C LEU A 76 7.44 -8.43 3.86
N LEU A 77 6.18 -8.00 3.78
CA LEU A 77 5.73 -6.67 4.20
C LEU A 77 5.44 -6.59 5.70
N ILE A 78 5.82 -7.61 6.48
CA ILE A 78 5.68 -7.66 7.94
C ILE A 78 4.20 -7.51 8.36
N CYS A 79 3.25 -7.87 7.49
CA CYS A 79 1.84 -7.88 7.85
C CYS A 79 1.53 -9.03 8.82
N TYR A 80 2.37 -10.07 8.81
CA TYR A 80 2.28 -11.21 9.72
C TYR A 80 3.60 -11.44 10.44
N ASP A 81 3.53 -11.73 11.73
CA ASP A 81 4.65 -12.28 12.47
C ASP A 81 4.96 -13.70 11.93
N PRO A 82 6.21 -14.05 11.59
CA PRO A 82 6.59 -15.42 11.22
C PRO A 82 6.20 -16.48 12.26
N LYS A 83 6.05 -16.10 13.54
CA LYS A 83 5.59 -16.96 14.63
C LYS A 83 4.08 -16.91 14.87
N SER A 84 3.32 -16.22 14.03
CA SER A 84 1.86 -16.28 14.10
C SER A 84 1.34 -17.66 13.72
N THR A 85 0.22 -18.06 14.29
CA THR A 85 -0.51 -19.26 13.87
C THR A 85 -1.37 -18.97 12.63
N PHE A 86 -1.93 -20.02 12.03
CA PHE A 86 -2.86 -19.84 10.91
C PHE A 86 -4.12 -19.07 11.33
N GLU A 87 -4.70 -19.39 12.49
CA GLU A 87 -5.92 -18.78 13.00
C GLU A 87 -5.73 -17.28 13.29
N GLU A 88 -4.61 -16.90 13.91
CA GLU A 88 -4.26 -15.51 14.16
C GLU A 88 -4.18 -14.71 12.85
N ARG A 89 -3.55 -15.27 11.81
CA ARG A 89 -3.45 -14.62 10.50
C ARG A 89 -4.79 -14.48 9.81
N GLU A 90 -5.68 -15.45 9.98
CA GLU A 90 -7.03 -15.41 9.42
C GLU A 90 -7.85 -14.32 10.08
N HIS A 91 -7.78 -14.20 11.41
CA HIS A 91 -8.41 -13.10 12.14
C HIS A 91 -7.90 -11.72 11.68
N ILE A 92 -6.57 -11.57 11.54
CA ILE A 92 -5.96 -10.34 11.02
C ILE A 92 -6.42 -10.03 9.58
N ARG A 93 -6.64 -11.05 8.74
CA ARG A 93 -7.15 -10.87 7.37
C ARG A 93 -8.60 -10.39 7.36
N GLN A 94 -9.44 -10.97 8.22
CA GLN A 94 -10.83 -10.57 8.36
C GLN A 94 -10.96 -9.12 8.88
N LEU A 95 -10.20 -8.77 9.91
CA LEU A 95 -10.17 -7.40 10.45
C LEU A 95 -9.77 -6.37 9.39
N ARG A 96 -8.67 -6.62 8.67
CA ARG A 96 -8.23 -5.71 7.59
C ARG A 96 -9.23 -5.60 6.46
N SER A 97 -9.93 -6.69 6.13
CA SER A 97 -10.99 -6.66 5.12
C SER A 97 -12.14 -5.75 5.53
N LEU A 98 -12.55 -5.81 6.82
CA LEU A 98 -13.58 -4.94 7.36
C LEU A 98 -13.12 -3.48 7.40
N GLU A 99 -11.92 -3.23 7.91
CA GLU A 99 -11.33 -1.90 7.98
C GLU A 99 -11.23 -1.26 6.59
N LEU A 100 -10.72 -1.99 5.60
CA LEU A 100 -10.63 -1.52 4.21
C LEU A 100 -12.01 -1.23 3.62
N ALA A 101 -13.02 -2.06 3.90
CA ALA A 101 -14.39 -1.84 3.45
C ALA A 101 -14.97 -0.56 4.08
N LEU A 102 -14.79 -0.37 5.39
CA LEU A 102 -15.25 0.83 6.10
C LEU A 102 -14.54 2.08 5.60
N SER A 103 -13.21 2.06 5.44
CA SER A 103 -12.47 3.19 4.88
C SER A 103 -12.94 3.55 3.47
N ARG A 104 -13.22 2.54 2.62
CA ARG A 104 -13.78 2.78 1.28
C ARG A 104 -15.16 3.43 1.33
N LEU A 105 -16.03 2.99 2.22
CA LEU A 105 -17.35 3.59 2.41
C LEU A 105 -17.25 5.03 2.93
N HIS A 106 -16.34 5.30 3.87
CA HIS A 106 -16.10 6.65 4.36
C HIS A 106 -15.61 7.58 3.25
N VAL A 107 -14.66 7.14 2.42
CA VAL A 107 -14.17 7.92 1.28
C VAL A 107 -15.27 8.12 0.23
N ALA A 108 -16.08 7.10 -0.05
CA ALA A 108 -17.21 7.23 -0.97
C ALA A 108 -18.23 8.27 -0.45
N HIS A 109 -18.58 8.20 0.83
CA HIS A 109 -19.48 9.15 1.47
C HIS A 109 -18.91 10.57 1.52
N ALA A 110 -17.62 10.72 1.81
CA ALA A 110 -16.94 12.02 1.75
C ALA A 110 -16.93 12.59 0.32
N GLY A 111 -16.79 11.72 -0.70
CA GLY A 111 -16.92 12.08 -2.11
C GLY A 111 -18.34 12.55 -2.47
N GLU A 112 -19.38 11.91 -1.94
CA GLU A 112 -20.78 12.33 -2.12
C GLU A 112 -21.08 13.66 -1.40
N ILE A 113 -20.51 13.85 -0.20
CA ILE A 113 -20.62 15.09 0.56
C ILE A 113 -19.96 16.26 -0.18
N THR A 114 -18.75 16.05 -0.70
CA THR A 114 -17.97 17.09 -1.38
C THR A 114 -18.46 17.41 -2.79
N SER A 115 -19.10 16.44 -3.47
CA SER A 115 -19.72 16.64 -4.80
C SER A 115 -21.15 17.19 -4.75
N SER A 116 -21.78 17.25 -3.57
CA SER A 116 -23.14 17.78 -3.41
C SER A 116 -23.17 19.32 -3.48
N PRO A 117 -23.90 19.93 -4.44
CA PRO A 117 -24.02 21.39 -4.57
C PRO A 117 -24.58 22.06 -3.31
N GLN A 118 -25.45 21.36 -2.57
CA GLN A 118 -26.05 21.87 -1.35
C GLN A 118 -25.05 21.96 -0.19
N HIS A 119 -24.05 21.08 -0.16
CA HIS A 119 -23.03 21.09 0.88
C HIS A 119 -22.06 22.26 0.71
N ALA A 120 -21.67 22.57 -0.54
CA ALA A 120 -20.90 23.76 -0.87
C ALA A 120 -21.64 25.05 -0.46
N LEU A 121 -22.95 25.14 -0.73
CA LEU A 121 -23.79 26.26 -0.30
C LEU A 121 -23.85 26.40 1.23
N ARG A 122 -23.97 25.29 1.96
CA ARG A 122 -23.97 25.31 3.43
C ARG A 122 -22.64 25.77 4.02
N LEU A 123 -21.50 25.34 3.46
CA LEU A 123 -20.18 25.79 3.89
C LEU A 123 -19.94 27.28 3.61
N LEU A 124 -20.37 27.76 2.44
CA LEU A 124 -20.32 29.20 2.11
C LEU A 124 -21.21 30.03 3.06
N ALA A 125 -22.41 29.53 3.39
CA ALA A 125 -23.30 30.19 4.34
C ALA A 125 -22.72 30.22 5.77
N LEU A 126 -22.13 29.13 6.25
CA LEU A 126 -21.46 29.09 7.55
C LEU A 126 -20.25 30.02 7.61
N GLY A 127 -19.42 30.06 6.56
CA GLY A 127 -18.32 31.02 6.45
C GLY A 127 -18.81 32.48 6.50
N ALA A 128 -19.92 32.78 5.84
CA ALA A 128 -20.52 34.12 5.85
C ALA A 128 -21.16 34.50 7.20
N VAL A 129 -21.61 33.53 8.01
CA VAL A 129 -22.11 33.75 9.38
C VAL A 129 -20.94 33.98 10.35
N LEU A 130 -19.85 33.22 10.22
CA LEU A 130 -18.64 33.41 11.01
C LEU A 130 -17.99 34.77 10.75
N LEU A 131 -17.96 35.22 9.49
CA LEU A 131 -17.49 36.56 9.11
C LEU A 131 -18.39 37.69 9.65
N ARG A 132 -19.68 37.43 9.92
CA ARG A 132 -20.60 38.43 10.49
C ARG A 132 -20.56 38.50 12.01
N HIS A 133 -20.31 37.38 12.68
CA HIS A 133 -20.23 37.32 14.15
C HIS A 133 -18.84 37.65 14.72
N HIS A 134 -17.80 37.75 13.88
CA HIS A 134 -16.47 38.26 14.27
C HIS A 134 -16.11 39.56 13.51
N PRO A 135 -16.42 40.75 14.05
CA PRO A 135 -15.96 42.01 13.46
C PRO A 135 -14.43 42.19 13.65
N PRO A 136 -13.75 42.90 12.71
CA PRO A 136 -12.31 43.09 12.68
C PRO A 136 -11.82 44.11 13.73
N LYS A 137 -12.01 43.83 15.02
CA LYS A 137 -11.48 44.69 16.11
C LYS A 137 -10.77 43.93 17.24
N CYS A 138 -10.68 42.60 17.15
CA CYS A 138 -9.83 41.76 18.01
C CYS A 138 -8.76 41.00 17.19
N LEU A 139 -8.28 41.62 16.09
CA LEU A 139 -7.48 40.95 15.05
C LEU A 139 -6.08 40.51 15.49
N THR A 140 -5.49 41.01 16.58
CA THR A 140 -4.12 40.60 16.95
C THR A 140 -4.03 39.21 17.57
N ALA A 141 -5.10 38.69 18.20
CA ALA A 141 -5.13 37.33 18.75
C ALA A 141 -5.80 36.30 17.81
N ALA A 142 -6.78 36.71 17.02
CA ALA A 142 -7.43 35.81 16.06
C ALA A 142 -6.59 35.56 14.81
N LEU A 143 -5.80 36.56 14.36
CA LEU A 143 -4.82 36.34 13.29
C LEU A 143 -3.72 35.38 13.75
N SER A 144 -3.31 35.37 15.03
CA SER A 144 -2.30 34.40 15.48
C SER A 144 -2.84 32.98 15.42
N VAL A 145 -4.09 32.73 15.81
CA VAL A 145 -4.71 31.41 15.70
C VAL A 145 -4.92 31.00 14.25
N TYR A 146 -5.38 31.91 13.38
CA TYR A 146 -5.59 31.60 11.97
C TYR A 146 -4.27 31.41 11.21
N VAL A 147 -3.24 32.21 11.52
CA VAL A 147 -1.88 32.05 10.99
C VAL A 147 -1.23 30.79 11.53
N LEU A 148 -1.41 30.43 12.81
CA LEU A 148 -0.94 29.17 13.37
C LEU A 148 -1.65 27.97 12.75
N GLN A 149 -2.97 28.06 12.50
CA GLN A 149 -3.73 27.02 11.81
C GLN A 149 -3.30 26.88 10.35
N LEU A 150 -3.06 28.01 9.66
CA LEU A 150 -2.56 28.04 8.29
C LEU A 150 -1.11 27.52 8.19
N LEU A 151 -0.26 27.84 9.17
CA LEU A 151 1.10 27.32 9.27
C LEU A 151 1.12 25.83 9.64
N ALA A 152 0.23 25.37 10.51
CA ALA A 152 0.10 23.95 10.85
C ALA A 152 -0.36 23.14 9.63
N THR A 153 -1.36 23.63 8.90
CA THR A 153 -1.82 22.97 7.66
C THR A 153 -0.77 23.04 6.54
N LEU A 154 -0.03 24.14 6.40
CA LEU A 154 1.13 24.22 5.50
C LEU A 154 2.25 23.25 5.90
N LEU A 155 2.53 23.09 7.19
CA LEU A 155 3.53 22.16 7.69
C LEU A 155 3.12 20.71 7.43
N GLU A 156 1.87 20.34 7.68
CA GLU A 156 1.36 19.01 7.33
C GLU A 156 1.44 18.75 5.82
N MET A 157 1.06 19.72 5.00
CA MET A 157 1.17 19.62 3.54
C MET A 157 2.63 19.47 3.08
N LEU A 158 3.57 20.19 3.69
CA LEU A 158 5.01 20.08 3.40
C LEU A 158 5.58 18.73 3.85
N LEU A 159 5.17 18.22 5.01
CA LEU A 159 5.57 16.89 5.50
C LEU A 159 5.06 15.78 4.56
N CYS A 160 3.82 15.88 4.09
CA CYS A 160 3.28 14.98 3.07
C CYS A 160 4.05 15.08 1.75
N LEU A 161 4.40 16.29 1.30
CA LEU A 161 5.18 16.49 0.08
C LEU A 161 6.59 15.89 0.21
N VAL A 162 7.28 16.11 1.33
CA VAL A 162 8.60 15.53 1.61
C VAL A 162 8.52 14.02 1.68
N ALA A 163 7.52 13.45 2.35
CA ALA A 163 7.30 12.00 2.38
C ALA A 163 7.08 11.42 0.98
N LEU A 164 6.29 12.09 0.13
CA LEU A 164 6.10 11.69 -1.27
C LEU A 164 7.38 11.79 -2.09
N ILE A 165 8.19 12.84 -1.90
CA ILE A 165 9.49 12.99 -2.58
C ILE A 165 10.46 11.90 -2.12
N VAL A 166 10.54 11.60 -0.83
CA VAL A 166 11.39 10.53 -0.29
C VAL A 166 10.94 9.18 -0.83
N VAL A 167 9.64 8.87 -0.78
CA VAL A 167 9.11 7.60 -1.34
C VAL A 167 9.39 7.51 -2.84
N ARG A 168 9.22 8.61 -3.59
CA ARG A 168 9.50 8.66 -5.04
C ARG A 168 10.98 8.50 -5.34
N HIS A 169 11.86 9.15 -4.57
CA HIS A 169 13.30 9.04 -4.71
C HIS A 169 13.79 7.62 -4.32
N HIS A 170 13.24 7.04 -3.24
CA HIS A 170 13.54 5.66 -2.87
C HIS A 170 13.05 4.67 -3.92
N ALA A 171 11.86 4.89 -4.50
CA ALA A 171 11.36 4.08 -5.60
C ALA A 171 12.23 4.21 -6.86
N GLN A 172 12.72 5.41 -7.18
CA GLN A 172 13.65 5.63 -8.29
C GLN A 172 15.03 5.01 -8.04
N LEU A 173 15.58 5.10 -6.82
CA LEU A 173 16.83 4.43 -6.46
C LEU A 173 16.72 2.90 -6.54
N ILE A 174 15.58 2.33 -6.14
CA ILE A 174 15.31 0.89 -6.28
C ILE A 174 15.22 0.49 -7.77
N LEU A 175 14.65 1.36 -8.62
CA LEU A 175 14.55 1.15 -10.07
C LEU A 175 15.88 1.31 -10.81
N VAL A 176 16.79 2.15 -10.33
CA VAL A 176 18.13 2.36 -10.93
C VAL A 176 19.15 1.35 -10.40
N ALA A 177 18.94 0.77 -9.21
CA ALA A 177 19.78 -0.28 -8.64
C ALA A 177 19.38 -1.72 -9.06
N SER A 178 18.38 -1.88 -9.94
CA SER A 178 17.91 -3.17 -10.49
C SER A 178 18.23 -3.28 -11.98
#